data_AF-A0A8T7DFA0-F1
#
_entry.id   AF-A0A8T7DFA0-F1
#
_cell.length_a   1.000
_cell.length_b   1.000
_cell.length_c   1.000
_cell.angle_alpha   90.00
_cell.angle_beta   90.00
_cell.angle_gamma   90.00
#
_symmetry.space_group_name_H-M   'P 1'
#
loop_
_entity.id
_entity.type
_entity.pdbx_description
1 polymer ?
#
loop_
_entity_poly.entity_id
_entity_poly.type
_entity_poly.pdbx_seq_one_letter_code
_entity_poly.pdbx_strand_id
1 'polypeptide(L)'
;MFDYFADLIVYQLLALSSESHLGAALHFFVMDVTKIFVMLILIIYVMGLLRALLSPEKVRDYVRNRPDWQARGMAVSLGAVTPFCSCSSVPLFIGFVEAGIPLGVTFSFLIASPMINEVAAVILVGILGWKLALLYILAGLVVAWFGGLIMQWFKPERWVEEYVWKIQMGQTALPEQDNSFRGRHQFAV
;
A
#
# COMPACT_ATOMS: atom_id res chain seq x y z
N MET A 1 12.99 -17.86 14.10
CA MET A 1 12.67 -16.81 15.11
C MET A 1 11.20 -16.87 15.48
N PHE A 2 10.27 -16.77 14.52
CA PHE A 2 8.82 -16.90 14.79
C PHE A 2 8.40 -18.31 15.25
N ASP A 3 8.98 -19.37 14.65
CA ASP A 3 8.78 -20.75 15.14
C ASP A 3 9.24 -20.90 16.59
N TYR A 4 10.45 -20.45 16.92
CA TYR A 4 10.96 -20.51 18.29
C TYR A 4 10.06 -19.79 19.31
N PHE A 5 9.41 -18.68 18.90
CA PHE A 5 8.46 -17.96 19.75
C PHE A 5 7.15 -18.73 19.93
N ALA A 6 6.65 -19.36 18.86
CA ALA A 6 5.47 -20.20 18.90
C ALA A 6 5.71 -21.50 19.68
N ASP A 7 6.88 -22.12 19.56
CA ASP A 7 7.32 -23.27 20.35
C ASP A 7 7.34 -22.95 21.85
N LEU A 8 7.87 -21.78 22.22
CA LEU A 8 7.97 -21.34 23.61
C LEU A 8 6.58 -21.08 24.22
N ILE A 9 5.65 -20.51 23.45
CA ILE A 9 4.28 -20.26 23.91
C ILE A 9 3.46 -21.55 23.97
N VAL A 10 3.46 -22.35 22.91
CA VAL A 10 2.50 -23.45 22.74
C VAL A 10 3.00 -24.75 23.38
N TYR A 11 4.27 -25.09 23.20
CA TYR A 11 4.82 -26.34 23.71
C TYR A 11 5.45 -26.19 25.08
N GLN A 12 6.06 -25.03 25.40
CA GLN A 12 6.70 -24.82 26.71
C GLN A 12 5.78 -24.17 27.75
N LEU A 13 5.00 -23.15 27.38
CA LEU A 13 4.13 -22.43 28.33
C LEU A 13 2.76 -23.11 28.54
N LEU A 14 2.16 -23.56 27.43
CA LEU A 14 0.87 -24.25 27.42
C LEU A 14 0.98 -25.78 27.58
N ALA A 15 2.21 -26.32 27.53
CA ALA A 15 2.53 -27.74 27.69
C ALA A 15 1.72 -28.68 26.78
N LEU A 16 1.29 -28.23 25.59
CA LEU A 16 0.66 -29.09 24.61
C LEU A 16 1.71 -29.97 23.92
N SER A 17 1.33 -31.20 23.56
CA SER A 17 2.20 -32.07 22.79
C SER A 17 2.21 -31.68 21.31
N SER A 18 3.38 -31.78 20.68
CA SER A 18 3.60 -31.54 19.25
C SER A 18 2.88 -32.57 18.36
N GLU A 19 2.54 -33.75 18.91
CA GLU A 19 1.76 -34.78 18.21
C GLU A 19 0.24 -34.56 18.28
N SER A 20 -0.23 -33.63 19.11
CA SER A 20 -1.65 -33.30 19.16
C SER A 20 -2.03 -32.33 18.04
N HIS A 21 -3.12 -32.60 17.33
CA HIS A 21 -3.65 -31.70 16.29
C HIS A 21 -3.96 -30.29 16.83
N LEU A 22 -4.36 -30.18 18.10
CA LEU A 22 -4.59 -28.88 18.76
C LEU A 22 -3.30 -28.11 19.01
N GLY A 23 -2.22 -28.80 19.42
CA GLY A 23 -0.90 -28.18 19.60
C GLY A 23 -0.33 -27.66 18.29
N ALA A 24 -0.44 -28.43 17.21
CA ALA A 24 0.00 -27.99 15.87
C ALA A 24 -0.80 -26.78 15.35
N ALA A 25 -2.13 -26.78 15.53
CA ALA A 25 -2.98 -25.67 15.10
C ALA A 25 -2.69 -24.36 15.87
N LEU A 26 -2.50 -24.45 17.20
CA LEU A 26 -2.15 -23.30 18.02
C LEU A 26 -0.74 -22.79 17.71
N HIS A 27 0.22 -23.67 17.46
CA HIS A 27 1.57 -23.29 17.04
C HIS A 27 1.54 -22.52 15.73
N PHE A 28 0.84 -23.05 14.72
CA PHE A 28 0.66 -22.37 13.44
C PHE A 28 0.00 -21.00 13.61
N PHE A 29 -1.08 -20.92 14.41
CA PHE A 29 -1.77 -19.66 14.67
C PHE A 29 -0.86 -18.60 15.30
N VAL A 30 -0.13 -18.95 16.37
CA VAL A 30 0.77 -18.01 17.06
C VAL A 30 1.92 -17.58 16.14
N MET A 31 2.48 -18.52 15.37
CA MET A 31 3.54 -18.25 14.41
C MET A 31 3.08 -17.28 13.32
N ASP A 32 1.95 -17.56 12.66
CA ASP A 32 1.44 -16.72 11.56
C ASP A 32 0.92 -15.36 12.04
N VAL A 33 0.23 -15.30 13.19
CA VAL A 33 -0.21 -14.02 13.77
C VAL A 33 1.02 -13.15 14.07
N THR A 34 2.02 -13.69 14.78
CA THR A 34 3.23 -12.93 15.11
C THR A 34 3.98 -12.48 13.85
N LYS A 35 4.10 -13.36 12.86
CA LYS A 35 4.76 -13.07 11.58
C LYS A 35 4.05 -11.96 10.81
N ILE A 36 2.72 -12.03 10.68
CA ILE A 36 1.92 -11.00 9.99
C ILE A 36 2.02 -9.67 10.74
N PHE A 37 1.91 -9.66 12.07
CA PHE A 37 2.02 -8.42 12.85
C PHE A 37 3.37 -7.74 12.67
N VAL A 38 4.48 -8.49 12.75
CA VAL A 38 5.82 -7.92 12.55
C VAL A 38 5.99 -7.40 11.12
N MET A 39 5.55 -8.16 10.12
CA MET A 39 5.63 -7.73 8.72
C MET A 39 4.76 -6.50 8.45
N LEU A 40 3.57 -6.42 9.06
CA LEU A 40 2.67 -5.27 8.97
C LEU A 40 3.27 -4.03 9.61
N ILE A 41 3.80 -4.13 10.83
CA ILE A 41 4.46 -3.01 11.52
C ILE A 41 5.64 -2.50 10.70
N LEU A 42 6.49 -3.41 10.22
CA LEU A 42 7.64 -3.05 9.39
C LEU A 42 7.20 -2.33 8.10
N ILE A 43 6.21 -2.86 7.38
CA ILE A 43 5.70 -2.25 6.15
C ILE A 43 5.05 -0.89 6.43
N ILE A 44 4.24 -0.77 7.48
CA ILE A 44 3.61 0.50 7.85
C ILE A 44 4.69 1.54 8.20
N TYR A 45 5.72 1.14 8.96
CA TYR A 45 6.85 2.00 9.30
C TYR A 45 7.62 2.46 8.06
N VAL A 46 8.01 1.51 7.19
CA VAL A 46 8.71 1.81 5.93
C VAL A 46 7.85 2.69 5.01
N MET A 47 6.53 2.48 4.96
CA MET A 47 5.59 3.30 4.20
C MET A 47 5.43 4.70 4.80
N GLY A 48 5.42 4.83 6.13
CA GLY A 48 5.44 6.11 6.82
C GLY A 48 6.72 6.88 6.52
N LEU A 49 7.88 6.20 6.57
CA LEU A 49 9.17 6.76 6.21
C LEU A 49 9.25 7.13 4.73
N LEU A 50 8.74 6.27 3.83
CA LEU A 50 8.68 6.55 2.40
C LEU A 50 7.81 7.76 2.11
N ARG A 51 6.70 7.98 2.83
CA ARG A 51 5.91 9.21 2.74
C ARG A 51 6.61 10.43 3.32
N ALA A 52 7.39 10.26 4.39
CA ALA A 52 8.25 11.34 4.90
C ALA A 52 9.33 11.74 3.88
N LEU A 53 9.85 10.78 3.12
CA LEU A 53 10.86 11.00 2.06
C LEU A 53 10.23 11.50 0.75
N LEU A 54 9.06 10.97 0.38
CA LEU A 54 8.24 11.37 -0.76
C LEU A 54 7.18 12.35 -0.28
N SER A 55 7.55 13.62 -0.14
CA SER A 55 6.59 14.70 0.14
C SER A 55 5.40 14.59 -0.82
N PRO A 56 4.19 14.19 -0.34
CA PRO A 56 3.01 14.10 -1.17
C PRO A 56 2.71 15.43 -1.84
N GLU A 57 3.15 16.55 -1.25
CA GLU A 57 3.10 17.91 -1.80
C GLU A 57 3.86 18.06 -3.13
N LYS A 58 5.00 17.39 -3.33
CA LYS A 58 5.74 17.48 -4.60
C LYS A 58 5.06 16.67 -5.70
N VAL A 59 4.50 15.50 -5.37
CA VAL A 59 3.68 14.72 -6.31
C VAL A 59 2.41 15.51 -6.63
N ARG A 60 1.79 16.14 -5.62
CA ARG A 60 0.64 17.04 -5.77
C ARG A 60 0.92 18.17 -6.75
N ASP A 61 1.98 18.94 -6.54
CA ASP A 61 2.26 20.11 -7.39
C ASP A 61 2.66 19.71 -8.83
N TYR A 62 3.24 18.51 -8.98
CA TYR A 62 3.54 17.93 -10.29
C TYR A 62 2.29 17.41 -11.02
N VAL A 63 1.34 16.81 -10.29
CA VAL A 63 0.10 16.23 -10.86
C VAL A 63 -0.98 17.30 -11.08
N ARG A 64 -1.10 18.28 -10.19
CA ARG A 64 -2.13 19.35 -10.23
C ARG A 64 -2.03 20.25 -11.45
N ASN A 65 -0.81 20.42 -11.99
CA ASN A 65 -0.57 21.25 -13.19
C ASN A 65 -0.75 20.49 -14.51
N ARG A 66 -1.17 19.22 -14.47
CA ARG A 66 -1.32 18.37 -15.65
C ARG A 66 -2.79 18.05 -15.92
N PRO A 67 -3.17 17.84 -17.19
CA PRO A 67 -4.54 17.42 -17.52
C PRO A 67 -4.86 16.05 -16.91
N ASP A 68 -6.11 15.82 -16.55
CA ASP A 68 -6.62 14.59 -15.89
C ASP A 68 -6.13 13.29 -16.53
N TRP A 69 -6.00 13.25 -17.86
CA TRP A 69 -5.44 12.08 -18.57
C TRP A 69 -4.00 11.79 -18.15
N GLN A 70 -3.12 12.80 -18.12
CA GLN A 70 -1.73 12.60 -17.72
C GLN A 70 -1.63 12.23 -16.23
N ALA A 71 -2.44 12.86 -15.39
CA ALA A 71 -2.53 12.54 -13.96
C ALA A 71 -2.92 11.07 -13.73
N ARG A 72 -3.91 10.56 -14.48
CA ARG A 72 -4.31 9.13 -14.45
C ARG A 72 -3.19 8.20 -14.87
N GLY A 73 -2.50 8.51 -15.98
CA GLY A 73 -1.41 7.66 -16.45
C GLY A 73 -0.31 7.54 -15.42
N MET A 74 0.05 8.65 -14.79
CA MET A 74 0.99 8.64 -13.68
C MET A 74 0.49 7.81 -12.50
N ALA A 75 -0.76 8.01 -12.07
CA ALA A 75 -1.35 7.27 -10.95
C ALA A 75 -1.40 5.76 -11.20
N VAL A 76 -1.80 5.33 -12.40
CA VAL A 76 -1.85 3.91 -12.79
C VAL A 76 -0.44 3.32 -12.86
N SER A 77 0.51 4.02 -13.47
CA SER A 77 1.90 3.55 -13.55
C SER A 77 2.58 3.48 -12.18
N LEU A 78 2.29 4.44 -11.29
CA LEU A 78 2.77 4.41 -9.92
C LEU A 78 2.20 3.20 -9.19
N GLY A 79 0.88 2.97 -9.27
CA GLY A 79 0.25 1.79 -8.67
C GLY A 79 0.78 0.47 -9.23
N ALA A 80 1.14 0.42 -10.51
CA ALA A 80 1.69 -0.76 -11.14
C ALA A 80 3.13 -1.11 -10.72
N VAL A 81 3.92 -0.12 -10.29
CA VAL A 81 5.33 -0.28 -9.86
C VAL A 81 5.44 -0.40 -8.33
N THR A 82 4.37 -0.06 -7.61
CA THR A 82 4.32 -0.15 -6.15
C THR A 82 3.06 -0.91 -5.75
N PRO A 83 3.11 -2.25 -5.67
CA PRO A 83 1.96 -3.10 -5.39
C PRO A 83 1.58 -2.98 -3.92
N PHE A 84 0.91 -1.89 -3.57
CA PHE A 84 0.48 -1.68 -2.20
C PHE A 84 -0.64 -2.65 -1.85
N CYS A 85 -0.48 -3.33 -0.74
CA CYS A 85 -1.56 -4.07 -0.11
C CYS A 85 -2.58 -3.08 0.48
N SER A 86 -3.78 -3.58 0.78
CA SER A 86 -4.87 -2.81 1.39
C SER A 86 -4.43 -2.00 2.63
N CYS A 87 -3.48 -2.52 3.40
CA CYS A 87 -2.94 -1.86 4.60
C CYS A 87 -2.21 -0.54 4.29
N SER A 88 -1.58 -0.45 3.14
CA SER A 88 -0.83 0.73 2.69
C SER A 88 -1.60 1.61 1.70
N SER A 89 -2.51 1.02 0.92
CA SER A 89 -3.24 1.73 -0.12
C SER A 89 -4.29 2.70 0.44
N VAL A 90 -4.94 2.36 1.56
CA VAL A 90 -5.96 3.24 2.19
C VAL A 90 -5.36 4.56 2.68
N PRO A 91 -4.26 4.59 3.47
CA PRO A 91 -3.71 5.86 3.89
C PRO A 91 -3.08 6.67 2.75
N LEU A 92 -2.63 6.02 1.66
CA LEU A 92 -2.18 6.71 0.45
C LEU A 92 -3.34 7.34 -0.33
N PHE A 93 -4.48 6.64 -0.41
CA PHE A 93 -5.71 7.21 -0.96
C PHE A 93 -6.12 8.47 -0.21
N ILE A 94 -6.16 8.41 1.12
CA ILE A 94 -6.47 9.55 1.98
C ILE A 94 -5.50 10.70 1.68
N GLY A 95 -4.18 10.45 1.66
CA GLY A 95 -3.18 11.48 1.33
C GLY A 95 -3.34 12.08 -0.07
N PHE A 96 -3.75 11.30 -1.08
CA PHE A 96 -4.03 11.82 -2.43
C PHE A 96 -5.29 12.68 -2.47
N VAL A 97 -6.33 12.32 -1.73
CA VAL A 97 -7.56 13.11 -1.62
C VAL A 97 -7.31 14.42 -0.87
N GLU A 98 -6.56 14.38 0.23
CA GLU A 98 -6.12 15.58 0.96
C GLU A 98 -5.27 16.51 0.10
N ALA A 99 -4.43 15.93 -0.76
CA ALA A 99 -3.65 16.69 -1.72
C ALA A 99 -4.49 17.36 -2.83
N GLY A 100 -5.80 17.09 -2.89
CA GLY A 100 -6.70 17.66 -3.90
C GLY A 100 -6.57 17.01 -5.28
N ILE A 101 -6.00 15.79 -5.35
CA ILE A 101 -5.99 15.00 -6.58
C ILE A 101 -7.44 14.52 -6.84
N PRO A 102 -7.97 14.64 -8.08
CA PRO A 102 -9.32 14.20 -8.40
C PRO A 102 -9.55 12.74 -8.00
N LEU A 103 -10.68 12.44 -7.32
CA LEU A 103 -10.97 11.10 -6.81
C LEU A 103 -10.81 10.01 -7.87
N GLY A 104 -11.24 10.26 -9.11
CA GLY A 104 -11.10 9.30 -10.20
C GLY A 104 -9.66 8.91 -10.55
N VAL A 105 -8.70 9.83 -10.40
CA VAL A 105 -7.26 9.57 -10.58
C VAL A 105 -6.78 8.67 -9.44
N THR A 106 -7.16 9.01 -8.21
CA THR A 106 -6.84 8.24 -6.99
C THR A 106 -7.40 6.82 -7.05
N PHE A 107 -8.63 6.64 -7.54
CA PHE A 107 -9.23 5.33 -7.77
C PHE A 107 -8.48 4.53 -8.85
N SER A 108 -7.95 5.19 -9.88
CA SER A 108 -7.14 4.51 -10.91
C SER A 108 -5.89 3.88 -10.28
N PHE A 109 -5.21 4.62 -9.39
CA PHE A 109 -4.10 4.10 -8.59
C PHE A 109 -4.52 2.95 -7.68
N LEU A 110 -5.63 3.11 -6.94
CA LEU A 110 -6.14 2.08 -6.03
C LEU A 110 -6.49 0.77 -6.74
N ILE A 111 -6.99 0.83 -7.97
CA ILE A 111 -7.30 -0.36 -8.77
C ILE A 111 -6.02 -0.98 -9.33
N ALA A 112 -5.07 -0.17 -9.81
CA ALA A 112 -3.81 -0.68 -10.36
C ALA A 112 -2.96 -1.42 -9.31
N SER A 113 -2.87 -0.86 -8.10
CA SER A 113 -2.00 -1.32 -7.01
C SER A 113 -2.15 -2.81 -6.63
N PRO A 114 -3.35 -3.36 -6.38
CA PRO A 114 -3.50 -4.78 -6.08
C PRO A 114 -3.54 -5.65 -7.34
N MET A 115 -3.77 -5.05 -8.51
CA MET A 115 -4.10 -5.79 -9.72
C MET A 115 -2.86 -6.16 -10.53
N ILE A 116 -1.80 -5.36 -10.45
CA ILE A 116 -0.50 -5.64 -11.07
C ILE A 116 0.50 -5.94 -9.97
N ASN A 117 1.02 -7.16 -9.95
CA ASN A 117 2.04 -7.60 -9.00
C ASN A 117 3.29 -8.07 -9.76
N GLU A 118 4.45 -7.50 -9.44
CA GLU A 118 5.74 -7.82 -10.05
C GLU A 118 6.14 -9.27 -9.79
N VAL A 119 5.85 -9.80 -8.59
CA VAL A 119 6.11 -11.21 -8.26
C VAL A 119 5.28 -12.12 -9.16
N ALA A 120 3.99 -11.79 -9.33
CA ALA A 120 3.11 -12.53 -10.24
C ALA A 120 3.60 -12.44 -11.68
N ALA A 121 4.01 -11.25 -12.14
CA ALA A 121 4.53 -11.03 -13.49
C ALA A 121 5.78 -11.88 -13.75
N VAL A 122 6.75 -11.92 -12.82
CA VAL A 122 7.96 -12.74 -12.95
C VAL A 122 7.63 -14.23 -13.03
N ILE A 123 6.72 -14.71 -12.17
CA ILE A 123 6.28 -16.11 -12.20
C ILE A 123 5.57 -16.43 -13.53
N LEU A 124 4.71 -15.53 -14.01
CA LEU A 124 4.02 -15.66 -15.30
C LEU A 124 5.02 -15.74 -16.46
N VAL A 125 6.07 -14.92 -16.46
CA VAL A 125 7.14 -15.00 -17.47
C VAL A 125 7.81 -16.36 -17.44
N GLY A 126 8.10 -16.89 -16.25
CA GLY A 126 8.78 -18.18 -16.08
C GLY A 126 7.94 -19.38 -16.52
N ILE A 127 6.64 -19.38 -16.25
CA ILE A 127 5.77 -20.54 -16.50
C ILE A 127 5.05 -20.44 -17.85
N LEU A 128 4.52 -19.25 -18.19
CA LEU A 128 3.61 -19.02 -19.32
C LEU A 128 4.27 -18.22 -20.46
N GLY A 129 5.47 -17.69 -20.23
CA GLY A 129 6.22 -16.92 -21.21
C GLY A 129 5.86 -15.43 -21.27
N TRP A 130 6.71 -14.66 -21.96
CA TRP A 130 6.65 -13.19 -21.98
C TRP A 130 5.35 -12.62 -22.56
N LYS A 131 4.73 -13.29 -23.55
CA LYS A 131 3.51 -12.80 -24.21
C LYS A 131 2.33 -12.72 -23.25
N LEU A 132 2.13 -13.74 -22.41
CA LEU A 132 1.03 -13.76 -21.45
C LEU A 132 1.26 -12.79 -20.30
N ALA A 133 2.49 -12.69 -19.80
CA ALA A 133 2.84 -11.73 -18.76
C ALA A 133 2.56 -10.28 -19.21
N LEU A 134 2.92 -9.95 -20.45
CA LEU A 134 2.69 -8.63 -21.02
C LEU A 134 1.19 -8.34 -21.22
N LEU A 135 0.41 -9.35 -21.64
CA LEU A 135 -1.05 -9.25 -21.73
C LEU A 135 -1.68 -8.98 -20.36
N TYR A 136 -1.22 -9.68 -19.31
CA TYR A 136 -1.68 -9.49 -17.93
C TYR A 136 -1.42 -8.05 -17.44
N ILE A 137 -0.20 -7.53 -17.64
CA ILE A 137 0.15 -6.16 -17.24
C ILE A 137 -0.70 -5.15 -18.02
N LEU A 138 -0.81 -5.30 -19.34
CA LEU A 138 -1.61 -4.38 -20.16
C LEU A 138 -3.09 -4.40 -19.79
N ALA A 139 -3.69 -5.57 -19.59
CA ALA A 139 -5.06 -5.70 -19.12
C ALA A 139 -5.23 -5.02 -17.76
N GLY A 140 -4.24 -5.21 -16.87
CA GLY A 140 -4.09 -4.49 -15.60
C GLY A 140 -4.21 -2.97 -15.76
N LEU A 141 -3.35 -2.40 -16.58
CA LEU A 141 -3.27 -0.95 -16.79
C LEU A 141 -4.57 -0.41 -17.41
N VAL A 142 -5.14 -1.12 -18.38
CA VAL A 142 -6.38 -0.75 -19.06
C VAL A 142 -7.56 -0.73 -18.08
N VAL A 143 -7.75 -1.80 -17.30
CA VAL A 143 -8.85 -1.88 -16.34
C VAL A 143 -8.71 -0.81 -15.25
N ALA A 144 -7.50 -0.53 -14.77
CA ALA A 144 -7.28 0.54 -13.81
C ALA A 144 -7.61 1.92 -14.38
N TRP A 145 -7.20 2.17 -15.63
CA TRP A 145 -7.48 3.43 -16.32
C TRP A 145 -8.98 3.68 -16.52
N PHE A 146 -9.68 2.71 -17.11
CA PHE A 146 -11.10 2.83 -17.39
C PHE A 146 -11.94 2.75 -16.11
N GLY A 147 -11.56 1.91 -15.14
CA GLY A 147 -12.21 1.82 -13.85
C GLY A 147 -12.22 3.16 -13.11
N GLY A 148 -11.08 3.85 -13.08
CA GLY A 148 -11.02 5.18 -12.49
C GLY A 148 -11.75 6.27 -13.31
N LEU A 149 -11.88 6.11 -14.63
CA LEU A 149 -12.67 7.04 -15.46
C LEU A 149 -14.16 6.90 -15.15
N ILE A 150 -14.64 5.66 -15.13
CA ILE A 150 -16.02 5.33 -14.74
C ILE A 150 -16.29 5.85 -13.33
N MET A 151 -15.34 5.65 -12.41
CA MET A 151 -15.48 6.14 -11.04
C MET A 151 -15.56 7.68 -10.97
N GLN A 152 -14.78 8.41 -11.77
CA GLN A 152 -14.92 9.89 -11.84
C GLN A 152 -16.30 10.30 -12.33
N TRP A 153 -16.86 9.56 -13.29
CA TRP A 153 -18.17 9.85 -13.84
C TRP A 153 -19.29 9.63 -12.81
N PHE A 154 -19.16 8.62 -11.95
CA PHE A 154 -20.11 8.36 -10.86
C PHE A 154 -20.10 9.41 -9.74
N LYS A 155 -19.06 10.25 -9.67
CA LYS A 155 -18.89 11.28 -8.64
C LYS A 155 -19.11 10.73 -7.22
N PRO A 156 -18.21 9.84 -6.75
CA PRO A 156 -18.35 9.15 -5.48
C PRO A 156 -18.03 10.03 -4.27
N GLU A 157 -17.78 11.34 -4.45
CA GLU A 157 -17.43 12.28 -3.38
C GLU A 157 -18.42 12.20 -2.21
N ARG A 158 -19.70 11.98 -2.51
CA ARG A 158 -20.79 11.83 -1.50
C ARG A 158 -20.72 10.57 -0.63
N TRP A 159 -19.95 9.56 -1.04
CA TRP A 159 -19.78 8.30 -0.28
C TRP A 159 -18.47 8.28 0.51
N VAL A 160 -17.63 9.30 0.36
CA VAL A 160 -16.39 9.43 1.12
C VAL A 160 -16.72 10.08 2.46
N GLU A 161 -16.39 9.37 3.55
CA GLU A 161 -16.60 9.83 4.91
C GLU A 161 -15.99 11.20 5.19
N GLU A 162 -16.69 12.01 6.00
CA GLU A 162 -16.26 13.38 6.33
C GLU A 162 -14.88 13.44 7.00
N TYR A 163 -14.49 12.39 7.73
CA TYR A 163 -13.18 12.37 8.36
C TYR A 163 -12.05 12.39 7.33
N VAL A 164 -12.21 11.77 6.15
CA VAL A 164 -11.17 11.76 5.10
C VAL A 164 -10.91 13.16 4.56
N TRP A 165 -11.95 14.00 4.53
CA TRP A 165 -11.84 15.40 4.14
C TRP A 165 -11.30 16.30 5.25
N LYS A 166 -11.42 15.87 6.53
CA LYS A 166 -11.00 16.61 7.73
C LYS A 166 -9.63 16.21 8.24
N ILE A 167 -9.15 15.01 7.91
CA ILE A 167 -7.75 14.65 8.11
C ILE A 167 -6.96 15.62 7.23
N GLN A 168 -6.16 16.47 7.86
CA GLN A 168 -5.20 17.34 7.20
C GLN A 168 -3.82 16.94 7.72
N MET A 169 -3.32 15.80 7.26
CA MET A 169 -1.96 15.36 7.60
C MET A 169 -0.90 16.29 7.00
N GLY A 170 -1.30 17.22 6.11
CA GLY A 170 -0.47 18.29 5.56
C GLY A 170 -0.62 19.69 6.18
N GLN A 171 -1.45 19.89 7.23
CA GLN A 171 -1.56 21.19 7.93
C GLN A 171 -1.09 21.16 9.39
N THR A 172 -0.47 20.08 9.85
CA THR A 172 0.48 20.28 10.96
C THR A 172 1.64 21.05 10.33
N ALA A 173 1.91 22.28 10.80
CA ALA A 173 3.10 23.01 10.40
C ALA A 173 4.30 22.10 10.69
N LEU A 174 4.78 21.39 9.68
CA LEU A 174 5.99 20.61 9.79
C LEU A 174 7.06 21.64 10.17
N PRO A 175 7.72 21.49 11.34
CA PRO A 175 8.86 22.34 11.63
C PRO A 175 9.80 22.24 10.44
N GLU A 176 10.31 23.39 10.00
CA GLU A 176 11.17 23.57 8.83
C GLU A 176 12.04 22.32 8.61
N GLN A 177 11.85 21.62 7.49
CA GLN A 177 12.51 20.33 7.23
C GLN A 177 14.03 20.53 7.27
N ASP A 178 14.65 20.16 8.39
CA ASP A 178 16.10 20.09 8.51
C ASP A 178 16.58 18.93 7.63
N ASN A 179 17.21 19.28 6.52
CA ASN A 179 17.77 18.31 5.57
C ASN A 179 19.02 17.58 6.11
N SER A 180 19.42 17.83 7.35
CA SER A 180 20.48 17.07 8.01
C SER A 180 20.08 15.61 8.25
N PHE A 181 21.06 14.71 8.22
CA PHE A 181 20.87 13.29 8.58
C PHE A 181 20.25 13.09 9.97
N ARG A 182 20.44 14.06 10.87
CA ARG A 182 19.92 14.03 12.25
C ARG A 182 18.43 14.36 12.30
N GLY A 183 17.98 15.39 11.57
CA GLY A 183 16.57 15.77 11.49
C GLY A 183 15.69 14.65 10.91
N ARG A 184 16.23 13.92 9.92
CA ARG A 184 15.54 12.77 9.32
C ARG A 184 15.34 11.60 10.26
N HIS A 185 16.30 11.32 11.15
CA HIS A 185 16.15 10.24 12.14
C HIS A 185 15.11 10.61 13.21
N GLN A 186 15.01 11.87 13.59
CA GLN A 186 14.07 12.33 14.62
C GLN A 186 12.61 12.34 14.16
N PHE A 187 12.35 12.56 12.87
CA PHE A 187 11.01 12.47 12.29
C PHE A 187 10.52 11.03 12.11
N ALA A 188 11.45 10.07 12.06
CA ALA A 188 11.18 8.66 11.80
C ALA A 188 10.96 7.83 13.07
N VAL A 189 11.11 8.40 14.27
CA VAL A 189 10.89 7.73 15.57
C VAL A 189 9.59 8.27 16.16
#